data_AF-A0A5C7K0N7-F1
#
_entry.id   AF-A0A5C7K0N7-F1
#
_cell.length_a   1.000
_cell.length_b   1.000
_cell.length_c   1.000
_cell.angle_alpha   90.00
_cell.angle_beta   90.00
_cell.angle_gamma   90.00
#
_symmetry.space_group_name_H-M   'P 1'
#
loop_
_entity.id
_entity.type
_entity.pdbx_description
1 polymer ?
#
loop_
_entity_poly.entity_id
_entity_poly.type
_entity_poly.pdbx_seq_one_letter_code
_entity_poly.pdbx_strand_id
1 'polypeptide(L)'
;MTFNIDFDGTVVTHAFPHVGKDIGAVPVLKKLTDAGHQLILFTMRSDRSEKKPTGDPTIMDVTGNFLSDAVNWFKENDIPLYGIQSNPTQKNWTTSPKSYAEVMIDDSALGCPLKFDKELSHRPFVDWEEVERILIAEGII
;
A
#
# COMPACT_ATOMS: atom_id res chain seq x y z
N MET A 1 5.61 15.86 -0.56
CA MET A 1 4.40 15.44 0.20
C MET A 1 4.60 14.04 0.76
N THR A 2 3.82 13.64 1.74
CA THR A 2 3.76 12.29 2.30
C THR A 2 2.54 11.55 1.75
N PHE A 3 2.72 10.30 1.37
CA PHE A 3 1.67 9.41 0.87
C PHE A 3 1.50 8.22 1.79
N ASN A 4 0.27 7.91 2.18
CA ASN A 4 -0.07 6.58 2.65
C ASN A 4 -0.36 5.71 1.41
N ILE A 5 0.32 4.57 1.30
CA ILE A 5 0.19 3.63 0.20
C ILE A 5 -0.25 2.29 0.79
N ASP A 6 -1.46 1.84 0.45
CA ASP A 6 -1.87 0.47 0.75
C ASP A 6 -1.09 -0.56 -0.09
N PHE A 7 -1.18 -1.84 0.28
CA PHE A 7 -0.46 -2.94 -0.36
C PHE A 7 -1.35 -3.83 -1.26
N ASP A 8 -2.35 -4.50 -0.68
CA ASP A 8 -3.07 -5.61 -1.31
C ASP A 8 -4.25 -5.16 -2.17
N GLY A 9 -4.08 -5.14 -3.49
CA GLY A 9 -5.00 -4.50 -4.43
C GLY A 9 -4.50 -3.12 -4.87
N THR A 10 -3.50 -2.59 -4.16
CA THR A 10 -2.95 -1.25 -4.40
C THR A 10 -1.60 -1.26 -5.09
N VAL A 11 -0.58 -1.94 -4.56
CA VAL A 11 0.73 -2.06 -5.25
C VAL A 11 0.97 -3.44 -5.86
N VAL A 12 0.23 -4.43 -5.36
CA VAL A 12 0.20 -5.79 -5.90
C VAL A 12 -1.24 -6.27 -5.99
N THR A 13 -1.50 -7.35 -6.73
CA THR A 13 -2.82 -8.01 -6.72
C THR A 13 -3.19 -8.44 -5.30
N HIS A 14 -4.46 -8.38 -4.94
CA HIS A 14 -4.93 -8.85 -3.63
C HIS A 14 -4.82 -10.39 -3.52
N ALA A 15 -3.75 -10.87 -2.87
CA ALA A 15 -3.41 -12.30 -2.79
C ALA A 15 -3.05 -12.78 -1.37
N PHE A 16 -3.40 -11.98 -0.35
CA PHE A 16 -3.19 -12.34 1.06
C PHE A 16 -3.68 -13.79 1.32
N PRO A 17 -2.87 -14.65 1.99
CA PRO A 17 -1.68 -14.33 2.79
C PRO A 17 -0.36 -14.19 2.00
N HIS A 18 -0.36 -14.44 0.70
CA HIS A 18 0.83 -14.33 -0.15
C HIS A 18 1.03 -12.90 -0.67
N VAL A 19 2.25 -12.55 -1.06
CA VAL A 19 2.48 -11.32 -1.84
C VAL A 19 1.95 -11.53 -3.26
N GLY A 20 1.14 -10.60 -3.74
CA GLY A 20 0.58 -10.64 -5.09
C GLY A 20 1.58 -10.32 -6.19
N LYS A 21 1.10 -10.36 -7.44
CA LYS A 21 1.87 -9.88 -8.59
C LYS A 21 1.86 -8.35 -8.61
N ASP A 22 2.94 -7.73 -9.08
CA ASP A 22 2.93 -6.30 -9.39
C ASP A 22 1.80 -5.97 -10.39
N ILE A 23 1.15 -4.84 -10.17
CA ILE A 23 0.02 -4.32 -10.98
C ILE A 23 0.37 -3.00 -11.67
N GLY A 24 1.66 -2.70 -11.79
CA GLY A 24 2.19 -1.51 -12.47
C GLY A 24 2.52 -0.37 -11.53
N ALA A 25 2.67 -0.64 -10.23
CA ALA A 25 2.91 0.39 -9.22
C ALA A 25 4.34 0.93 -9.25
N VAL A 26 5.30 0.04 -9.53
CA VAL A 26 6.74 0.32 -9.36
C VAL A 26 7.20 1.59 -10.09
N PRO A 27 6.88 1.83 -11.38
CA PRO A 27 7.35 3.02 -12.07
C PRO A 27 6.84 4.33 -11.46
N VAL A 28 5.58 4.35 -11.01
CA VAL A 28 4.94 5.57 -10.46
C VAL A 28 5.42 5.85 -9.04
N LEU A 29 5.56 4.80 -8.22
CA LEU A 29 6.13 4.94 -6.87
C LEU A 29 7.57 5.47 -6.92
N LYS A 30 8.37 5.02 -7.89
CA LYS A 30 9.72 5.57 -8.11
C LYS A 30 9.69 7.04 -8.53
N LYS A 31 8.80 7.43 -9.45
CA LYS A 31 8.62 8.84 -9.82
C LYS A 31 8.24 9.72 -8.62
N LEU A 32 7.37 9.23 -7.74
CA LEU A 32 7.04 9.92 -6.49
C LEU A 32 8.28 10.10 -5.60
N THR A 33 9.08 9.06 -5.38
CA THR A 33 10.28 9.17 -4.55
C THR A 33 11.35 10.07 -5.19
N ASP A 34 11.52 9.99 -6.51
CA ASP A 34 12.49 10.80 -7.27
C ASP A 34 12.12 12.29 -7.26
N ALA A 35 10.83 12.61 -7.24
CA ALA A 35 10.32 13.97 -7.03
C ALA A 35 10.39 14.45 -5.57
N GLY A 36 10.93 13.64 -4.66
CA GLY A 36 11.16 14.00 -3.25
C GLY A 36 9.94 13.78 -2.35
N HIS A 37 8.93 13.02 -2.79
CA HIS A 37 7.83 12.60 -1.94
C HIS A 37 8.22 11.44 -1.02
N GLN A 38 7.50 11.33 0.08
CA GLN A 38 7.72 10.33 1.13
C GLN A 38 6.61 9.30 1.10
N LEU A 39 6.96 8.01 1.11
CA LEU A 39 5.98 6.91 1.07
C LEU A 39 5.89 6.23 2.43
N ILE A 40 4.68 6.09 2.95
CA ILE A 40 4.37 5.30 4.14
C ILE A 40 3.60 4.07 3.67
N LEU A 41 4.16 2.88 3.91
CA LEU A 41 3.40 1.64 3.74
C LEU A 41 2.29 1.60 4.78
N PHE A 42 1.03 1.65 4.37
CA PHE A 42 -0.14 1.71 5.24
C PHE A 42 -1.11 0.57 4.90
N THR A 43 -0.93 -0.58 5.53
CA THR A 43 -1.56 -1.86 5.15
C THR A 43 -2.16 -2.57 6.36
N MET A 44 -3.13 -3.46 6.14
CA MET A 44 -3.61 -4.35 7.21
C MET A 44 -2.70 -5.57 7.46
N ARG A 45 -1.65 -5.75 6.66
CA ARG A 45 -0.64 -6.80 6.91
C ARG A 45 0.06 -6.56 8.25
N SER A 46 0.22 -7.65 9.00
CA SER A 46 0.88 -7.68 10.30
C SER A 46 1.52 -9.04 10.47
N ASP A 47 2.74 -9.10 11.01
CA ASP A 47 3.40 -10.36 11.31
C ASP A 47 2.63 -11.07 12.45
N ARG A 48 2.28 -12.33 12.22
CA ARG A 48 1.47 -13.13 13.15
C ARG A 48 2.25 -14.38 13.56
N SER A 49 2.73 -14.41 14.80
CA SER A 49 3.44 -15.56 15.37
C SER A 49 2.50 -16.65 15.92
N GLU A 50 1.24 -16.31 16.16
CA GLU A 50 0.26 -17.19 16.80
C GLU A 50 -1.09 -17.10 16.07
N LYS A 51 -1.79 -18.23 15.98
CA LYS A 51 -3.19 -18.27 15.55
C LYS A 51 -4.09 -17.79 16.67
N LYS A 52 -5.06 -16.94 16.34
CA LYS A 52 -6.03 -16.39 17.29
C LYS A 52 -7.39 -16.25 16.58
N PRO A 53 -8.50 -16.52 17.29
CA PRO A 53 -9.83 -16.24 16.74
C PRO A 53 -9.90 -14.79 16.24
N THR A 54 -10.18 -14.61 14.96
CA THR A 54 -10.23 -13.31 14.31
C THR A 54 -11.49 -12.52 14.68
N GLY A 55 -12.52 -13.22 15.18
CA GLY A 55 -13.84 -12.63 15.44
C GLY A 55 -14.63 -12.27 14.18
N ASP A 56 -14.01 -12.43 13.00
CA ASP A 56 -14.58 -12.14 11.69
C ASP A 56 -14.41 -13.37 10.79
N PRO A 57 -15.51 -14.02 10.35
CA PRO A 57 -15.44 -15.22 9.53
C PRO A 57 -14.84 -14.99 8.13
N THR A 58 -14.67 -13.73 7.71
CA THR A 58 -14.04 -13.37 6.44
C THR A 58 -12.52 -13.25 6.53
N ILE A 59 -11.97 -13.20 7.75
CA ILE A 59 -10.52 -13.04 7.99
C ILE A 59 -9.89 -14.40 8.28
N MET A 60 -8.86 -14.73 7.52
CA MET A 60 -8.10 -15.97 7.69
C MET A 60 -7.28 -15.96 9.00
N ASP A 61 -7.38 -17.03 9.78
CA ASP A 61 -6.55 -17.30 10.96
C ASP A 61 -5.25 -18.03 10.57
N VAL A 62 -4.28 -17.25 10.10
CA VAL A 62 -2.98 -17.70 9.60
C VAL A 62 -1.83 -16.98 10.30
N THR A 63 -0.69 -17.66 10.38
CA THR A 63 0.59 -17.15 10.91
C THR A 63 1.59 -16.93 9.78
N GLY A 64 2.48 -15.95 9.92
CA GLY A 64 3.48 -15.62 8.91
C GLY A 64 4.05 -14.22 9.09
N ASN A 65 5.09 -13.91 8.31
CA ASN A 65 5.82 -12.64 8.34
C ASN A 65 5.23 -11.66 7.31
N PHE A 66 3.92 -11.45 7.35
CA PHE A 66 3.17 -10.78 6.28
C PHE A 66 3.55 -9.32 6.06
N LEU A 67 3.79 -8.55 7.12
CA LEU A 67 4.22 -7.16 7.01
C LEU A 67 5.68 -7.09 6.56
N SER A 68 6.52 -7.97 7.10
CA SER A 68 7.91 -8.09 6.69
C SER A 68 8.04 -8.42 5.20
N ASP A 69 7.21 -9.31 4.67
CA ASP A 69 7.18 -9.65 3.23
C ASP A 69 6.78 -8.45 2.37
N ALA A 70 5.80 -7.65 2.83
CA ALA A 70 5.41 -6.42 2.13
C ALA A 70 6.55 -5.39 2.12
N VAL A 71 7.24 -5.19 3.25
CA VAL A 71 8.40 -4.30 3.35
C VAL A 71 9.54 -4.78 2.44
N ASN A 72 9.78 -6.09 2.39
CA ASN A 72 10.79 -6.68 1.51
C ASN A 72 10.46 -6.46 0.03
N TRP A 73 9.19 -6.52 -0.37
CA TRP A 73 8.79 -6.21 -1.75
C TRP A 73 9.19 -4.78 -2.16
N PHE A 74 9.00 -3.78 -1.30
CA PHE A 74 9.46 -2.39 -1.59
C PHE A 74 10.99 -2.33 -1.71
N LYS A 75 11.71 -3.02 -0.81
CA LYS A 75 13.17 -3.08 -0.82
C LYS A 75 13.72 -3.73 -2.09
N GLU A 76 13.15 -4.86 -2.52
CA GLU A 76 13.55 -5.59 -3.72
C GLU A 76 13.28 -4.81 -5.00
N ASN A 77 12.31 -3.90 -4.99
CA ASN A 77 12.00 -3.01 -6.11
C ASN A 77 12.75 -1.67 -6.04
N ASP A 78 13.66 -1.47 -5.09
CA ASP A 78 14.38 -0.20 -4.86
C ASP A 78 13.44 1.00 -4.63
N ILE A 79 12.38 0.83 -3.85
CA ILE A 79 11.43 1.89 -3.49
C ILE A 79 11.61 2.22 -2.00
N PRO A 80 12.19 3.39 -1.65
CA PRO A 80 12.40 3.75 -0.26
C PRO A 80 11.10 4.07 0.47
N LEU A 81 10.92 3.48 1.65
CA LEU A 81 9.84 3.82 2.58
C LEU A 81 10.32 4.84 3.60
N TYR A 82 9.54 5.90 3.78
CA TYR A 82 9.70 6.87 4.86
C TYR A 82 9.17 6.32 6.20
N GLY A 83 8.07 5.56 6.17
CA GLY A 83 7.46 4.97 7.35
C GLY A 83 6.71 3.67 7.06
N ILE A 84 6.37 2.95 8.11
CA ILE A 84 5.56 1.73 8.08
C ILE A 84 4.43 1.92 9.10
N GLN A 85 3.19 1.79 8.65
CA GLN A 85 1.92 2.00 9.39
C GLN A 85 1.69 3.40 9.97
N SER A 86 2.69 4.27 9.88
CA SER A 86 2.79 5.42 10.77
C SER A 86 3.81 6.40 10.22
N ASN A 87 3.46 7.69 10.20
CA ASN A 87 4.42 8.76 9.95
C ASN A 87 5.45 8.81 11.10
N PRO A 88 6.77 8.71 10.82
CA PRO A 88 7.83 8.71 11.83
C PRO A 88 7.78 9.87 12.84
N THR A 89 7.26 11.03 12.46
CA THR A 89 7.22 12.21 13.32
C THR A 89 5.94 12.33 14.14
N GLN A 90 4.88 11.57 13.82
CA GLN A 90 3.53 11.83 14.34
C GLN A 90 3.42 11.76 15.86
N LYS A 91 4.18 10.87 16.48
CA LYS A 91 4.20 10.70 17.93
C LYS A 91 4.69 11.94 18.69
N ASN A 92 5.40 12.84 18.01
CA ASN A 92 5.92 14.07 18.62
C ASN A 92 4.85 15.16 18.75
N TRP A 93 3.73 15.04 18.04
CA TRP A 93 2.72 16.11 17.95
C TRP A 93 1.27 15.63 18.04
N THR A 94 1.00 14.32 18.03
CA THR A 94 -0.33 13.77 18.25
C THR A 94 -0.28 12.36 18.87
N THR A 95 -1.38 11.98 19.52
CA THR A 95 -1.66 10.61 19.98
C THR A 95 -2.62 9.87 19.03
N SER A 96 -3.01 10.50 17.92
CA SER A 96 -3.89 9.89 16.92
C SER A 96 -3.30 8.56 16.41
N PRO A 97 -4.11 7.49 16.33
CA PRO A 97 -3.66 6.22 15.76
C PRO A 97 -3.65 6.22 14.23
N LYS A 98 -4.32 7.20 13.58
CA LYS A 98 -4.38 7.31 12.12
C LYS A 98 -3.05 7.85 11.58
N SER A 99 -2.40 7.11 10.66
CA SER A 99 -1.21 7.58 9.96
C SER A 99 -1.46 8.89 9.22
N TYR A 100 -0.64 9.91 9.52
CA TYR A 100 -0.73 11.21 8.86
C TYR A 100 0.05 11.25 7.53
N ALA A 101 -0.67 11.56 6.46
CA ALA A 101 -0.14 11.81 5.12
C ALA A 101 -1.09 12.79 4.39
N GLU A 102 -0.58 13.57 3.43
CA GLU A 102 -1.39 14.48 2.62
C GLU A 102 -2.25 13.74 1.58
N VAL A 103 -1.76 12.61 1.09
CA VAL A 103 -2.44 11.79 0.07
C VAL A 103 -2.50 10.34 0.52
N MET A 104 -3.55 9.63 0.13
CA MET A 104 -3.71 8.20 0.36
C MET A 104 -4.10 7.51 -0.96
N ILE A 105 -3.36 6.47 -1.34
CA ILE A 105 -3.66 5.60 -2.48
C ILE A 105 -4.00 4.23 -1.91
N ASP A 106 -5.23 3.78 -2.14
CA ASP A 106 -5.81 2.59 -1.52
C ASP A 106 -6.94 2.07 -2.40
N ASP A 107 -6.92 0.77 -2.73
CA ASP A 107 -7.91 0.14 -3.61
C ASP A 107 -9.33 0.19 -3.04
N SER A 108 -9.46 0.32 -1.73
CA SER A 108 -10.74 0.45 -1.02
C SER A 108 -11.21 1.91 -0.90
N ALA A 109 -10.38 2.90 -1.24
CA ALA A 109 -10.78 4.29 -1.18
C ALA A 109 -11.79 4.63 -2.28
N LEU A 110 -12.92 5.24 -1.88
CA LEU A 110 -13.93 5.72 -2.82
C LEU A 110 -13.30 6.77 -3.76
N GLY A 111 -13.34 6.49 -5.07
CA GLY A 111 -12.78 7.36 -6.10
C GLY A 111 -11.33 7.05 -6.48
N CYS A 112 -10.68 6.07 -5.84
CA CYS A 112 -9.41 5.55 -6.36
C CYS A 112 -9.66 4.91 -7.73
N PRO A 113 -8.89 5.26 -8.78
CA PRO A 113 -9.07 4.65 -10.08
C PRO A 113 -8.68 3.18 -10.01
N LEU A 114 -9.60 2.29 -10.37
CA LEU A 114 -9.39 0.85 -10.40
C LEU A 114 -9.58 0.33 -11.83
N LYS A 115 -8.83 -0.71 -12.17
CA LYS A 115 -9.08 -1.54 -13.34
C LYS A 115 -9.29 -3.00 -12.95
N PHE A 116 -9.85 -3.76 -13.89
CA PHE A 116 -10.10 -5.18 -13.73
C PHE A 116 -9.48 -5.96 -14.87
N ASP A 117 -8.59 -6.89 -14.53
CA ASP A 117 -8.03 -7.88 -15.45
C ASP A 117 -8.13 -9.26 -14.81
N LYS A 118 -9.02 -10.09 -15.38
CA LYS A 118 -9.31 -11.44 -14.89
C LYS A 118 -8.12 -12.40 -14.98
N GLU A 119 -7.14 -12.14 -15.85
CA GLU A 119 -5.94 -12.97 -16.00
C GLU A 119 -4.92 -12.65 -14.89
N LEU A 120 -5.04 -11.46 -14.28
CA LEU A 120 -4.15 -10.98 -13.24
C LEU A 120 -4.74 -11.15 -11.84
N SER A 121 -6.01 -10.79 -11.65
CA SER A 121 -6.70 -10.78 -10.35
C SER A 121 -8.20 -11.07 -10.49
N HIS A 122 -8.76 -11.76 -9.50
CA HIS A 122 -10.22 -11.94 -9.39
C HIS A 122 -10.95 -10.72 -8.80
N ARG A 123 -10.21 -9.69 -8.38
CA ARG A 123 -10.72 -8.44 -7.82
C ARG A 123 -10.17 -7.25 -8.62
N PRO A 124 -10.94 -6.15 -8.75
CA PRO A 124 -10.38 -4.89 -9.21
C PRO A 124 -9.19 -4.47 -8.35
N PHE A 125 -8.25 -3.75 -8.96
CA PHE A 125 -7.04 -3.25 -8.31
C PHE A 125 -6.69 -1.88 -8.89
N VAL A 126 -5.81 -1.14 -8.22
CA VAL A 126 -5.47 0.23 -8.60
C VAL A 126 -4.95 0.31 -10.04
N ASP A 127 -5.54 1.22 -10.82
CA ASP A 127 -5.08 1.53 -12.16
C ASP A 127 -3.98 2.59 -12.13
N TRP A 128 -2.73 2.12 -12.03
CA TRP A 128 -1.57 3.01 -11.93
C TRP A 128 -1.34 3.91 -13.14
N GLU A 129 -1.85 3.56 -14.32
CA GLU A 129 -1.80 4.45 -15.48
C GLU A 129 -2.67 5.69 -15.26
N GLU A 130 -3.85 5.50 -14.67
CA GLU A 130 -4.76 6.60 -14.36
C GLU A 130 -4.31 7.38 -13.11
N VAL A 131 -3.80 6.69 -12.09
CA VAL A 131 -3.15 7.36 -10.94
C VAL A 131 -2.05 8.28 -11.43
N GLU A 132 -1.16 7.81 -12.32
CA GLU A 132 -0.09 8.63 -12.87
C GLU A 132 -0.63 9.86 -13.63
N ARG A 133 -1.67 9.70 -14.47
CA ARG A 133 -2.30 10.83 -15.15
C ARG A 133 -2.84 11.87 -14.18
N ILE A 134 -3.49 11.43 -13.10
CA ILE A 134 -3.99 12.34 -12.06
C ILE A 134 -2.84 13.07 -11.38
N LEU A 135 -1.79 12.37 -10.98
CA LEU A 135 -0.63 12.98 -10.32
C LEU A 135 0.05 14.04 -11.23
N ILE A 136 0.16 13.77 -12.53
CA ILE A 136 0.71 14.73 -13.51
C ILE A 136 -0.22 15.93 -13.69
N ALA A 137 -1.54 15.69 -13.83
CA ALA A 137 -2.52 16.75 -14.02
C ALA A 137 -2.59 17.71 -12.82
N GLU A 138 -2.40 17.18 -11.62
CA GLU A 138 -2.32 17.96 -10.37
C GLU A 138 -0.94 18.59 -10.12
N GLY A 139 0.05 18.36 -11.01
CA GLY A 139 1.40 18.88 -10.86
C GLY A 139 2.16 18.34 -9.66
N ILE A 140 1.82 17.13 -9.23
CA ILE A 140 2.48 16.42 -8.11
C ILE A 140 3.78 15.78 -8.61
N ILE A 141 3.77 15.17 -9.80
CA ILE A 141 4.96 14.64 -10.51
C ILE A 141 5.03 15.12 -11.95
#